data_AF-A0A6A6GW51-F1
#
_entry.id   AF-A0A6A6GW51-F1
#
_cell.length_a   1.000
_cell.length_b   1.000
_cell.length_c   1.000
_cell.angle_alpha   90.00
_cell.angle_beta   90.00
_cell.angle_gamma   90.00
#
_symmetry.space_group_name_H-M   'P 1'
#
loop_
_entity.id
_entity.type
_entity.pdbx_description
1 polymer ?
#
loop_
_entity_poly.entity_id
_entity_poly.type
_entity_poly.pdbx_seq_one_letter_code
_entity_poly.pdbx_strand_id
1 'polypeptide(L)'
;MESISLETLELLESRLHRIEYAVTGKTQRASEVPSHASTISSRLGSLERGLQSLAQGSEVVSELLQLQTRHPSYFHTLSASSPPSSLSSSQVLAIVLASAPLYSETASRLTSLADLTVPPTPALTSLISLQPRIAKSQARQEEQEREVGELRARTASLLERWYELRVVGQGEQWIEWEERLQGVEREVRREEGRKRREGEVF
;
A
#
# COMPACT_ATOMS: atom_id res chain seq x y z
N MET A 1 29.61 -60.55 -7.10
CA MET A 1 30.20 -59.38 -7.81
C MET A 1 29.32 -58.98 -9.00
N GLU A 2 28.91 -59.92 -9.85
CA GLU A 2 28.02 -59.63 -10.99
C GLU A 2 26.63 -59.13 -10.59
N SER A 3 26.05 -59.60 -9.47
CA SER A 3 24.75 -59.13 -8.95
C SER A 3 24.75 -57.65 -8.55
N ILE A 4 25.77 -57.21 -7.82
CA ILE A 4 25.91 -55.81 -7.38
C ILE A 4 26.05 -54.87 -8.60
N SER A 5 26.81 -55.28 -9.63
CA SER A 5 26.93 -54.48 -10.85
C SER A 5 25.60 -54.35 -11.60
N LEU A 6 24.79 -55.42 -11.63
CA LEU A 6 23.46 -55.37 -12.26
C LEU A 6 22.51 -54.47 -11.46
N GLU A 7 22.49 -54.57 -10.13
CA GLU A 7 21.68 -53.70 -9.27
C GLU A 7 22.06 -52.21 -9.41
N THR A 8 23.37 -51.90 -9.46
CA THR A 8 23.81 -50.51 -9.69
C THR A 8 23.43 -50.00 -11.07
N LEU A 9 23.41 -50.88 -12.07
CA LEU A 9 23.06 -50.51 -13.44
C LEU A 9 21.55 -50.26 -13.58
N GLU A 10 20.70 -51.09 -12.95
CA GLU A 10 19.25 -50.83 -12.86
C GLU A 10 18.95 -49.53 -12.10
N LEU A 11 19.72 -49.23 -11.04
CA LEU A 11 19.60 -47.95 -10.34
C LEU A 11 19.97 -46.77 -11.24
N LEU A 12 21.02 -46.89 -12.06
CA LEU A 12 21.43 -45.85 -13.00
C LEU A 12 20.40 -45.66 -14.11
N GLU A 13 19.84 -46.75 -14.66
CA GLU A 13 18.75 -46.72 -15.61
C GLU A 13 17.53 -45.99 -15.02
N SER A 14 17.07 -46.39 -13.83
CA SER A 14 15.91 -45.74 -13.19
C SER A 14 16.14 -44.25 -12.90
N ARG A 15 17.38 -43.86 -12.54
CA ARG A 15 17.75 -42.46 -12.34
C ARG A 15 17.76 -41.67 -13.64
N LEU A 16 18.29 -42.24 -14.73
CA LEU A 16 18.26 -41.60 -16.05
C LEU A 16 16.82 -41.30 -16.49
N HIS A 17 15.94 -42.30 -16.37
CA HIS A 17 14.51 -42.14 -16.69
C HIS A 17 13.83 -41.06 -15.85
N ARG A 18 14.19 -40.94 -14.56
CA ARG A 18 13.65 -39.90 -13.69
C ARG A 18 14.12 -38.50 -14.10
N ILE A 19 15.37 -38.35 -14.53
CA ILE A 19 15.91 -37.08 -15.00
C ILE A 19 15.26 -36.72 -16.34
N GLU A 20 15.15 -37.67 -17.26
CA GLU A 20 14.49 -37.47 -18.55
C GLU A 20 13.02 -37.03 -18.37
N TYR A 21 12.29 -37.68 -17.46
CA TYR A 21 10.93 -37.28 -17.09
C TYR A 21 10.87 -35.86 -16.50
N ALA A 22 11.79 -35.52 -15.59
CA ALA A 22 11.81 -34.20 -14.98
C ALA A 22 12.14 -33.08 -15.98
N VAL A 23 12.98 -33.36 -16.98
CA VAL A 23 13.45 -32.38 -17.97
C VAL A 23 12.47 -32.22 -19.14
N THR A 24 11.89 -33.31 -19.63
CA THR A 24 11.07 -33.30 -20.86
C THR A 24 9.57 -33.42 -20.59
N GLY A 25 9.17 -33.84 -19.39
CA GLY A 25 7.77 -34.06 -18.99
C GLY A 25 7.07 -35.20 -19.72
N LYS A 26 7.75 -35.89 -20.64
CA LYS A 26 7.19 -36.98 -21.45
C LYS A 26 7.67 -38.31 -20.89
N THR A 27 6.76 -39.14 -20.37
CA THR A 27 7.04 -40.57 -20.22
C THR A 27 6.78 -41.21 -21.58
N GLN A 28 7.81 -41.30 -22.42
CA GLN A 28 7.67 -42.06 -23.65
C GLN A 28 7.63 -43.55 -23.28
N ARG A 29 6.41 -44.02 -22.96
CA ARG A 29 6.12 -45.42 -22.70
C ARG A 29 5.99 -46.12 -24.05
N ALA A 30 6.93 -47.00 -24.38
CA ALA A 30 6.66 -48.37 -24.84
C ALA A 30 7.93 -49.09 -25.30
N SER A 31 8.15 -50.27 -24.70
CA SER A 31 9.11 -51.34 -25.03
C SER A 31 10.59 -50.97 -24.94
N GLU A 32 11.41 -51.64 -24.14
CA GLU A 32 11.50 -53.09 -23.99
C GLU A 32 11.74 -53.47 -22.52
N VAL A 33 11.09 -54.54 -22.06
CA VAL A 33 11.53 -55.27 -20.87
C VAL A 33 13.01 -55.59 -21.09
N PRO A 34 13.93 -55.20 -20.19
CA PRO A 34 15.33 -55.33 -20.49
C PRO A 34 15.65 -56.82 -20.37
N SER A 35 15.78 -57.50 -21.52
CA SER A 35 16.19 -58.89 -21.57
C SER A 35 17.45 -59.04 -20.71
N HIS A 36 17.35 -59.82 -19.64
CA HIS A 36 18.46 -60.14 -18.73
C HIS A 36 19.60 -60.92 -19.43
N ALA A 37 19.51 -61.13 -20.76
CA ALA A 37 20.50 -61.80 -21.59
C ALA A 37 21.47 -60.87 -22.33
N SER A 38 21.38 -59.54 -22.15
CA SER A 38 22.29 -58.57 -22.77
C SER A 38 23.59 -58.41 -21.94
N THR A 39 24.74 -58.41 -22.62
CA THR A 39 26.05 -58.20 -21.96
C THR A 39 26.08 -56.83 -21.29
N ILE A 40 26.62 -56.73 -20.07
CA ILE A 40 26.70 -55.49 -19.26
C ILE A 40 27.25 -54.30 -20.07
N SER A 41 28.22 -54.54 -20.96
CA SER A 41 28.80 -53.53 -21.86
C SER A 41 27.79 -52.93 -22.84
N SER A 42 26.87 -53.73 -23.37
CA SER A 42 25.82 -53.26 -24.29
C SER A 42 24.80 -52.35 -23.59
N ARG A 43 24.47 -52.65 -22.32
CA ARG A 43 23.58 -51.84 -21.50
C ARG A 43 24.22 -50.51 -21.06
N LEU A 44 25.51 -50.54 -20.72
CA LEU A 44 26.25 -49.32 -20.46
C LEU A 44 26.31 -48.43 -21.72
N GLY A 45 26.51 -49.04 -22.89
CA GLY A 45 26.47 -48.32 -24.16
C GLY A 45 25.08 -47.77 -24.53
N SER A 46 23.97 -48.38 -24.09
CA SER A 46 22.63 -47.76 -24.24
C SER A 46 22.41 -46.61 -23.26
N LEU A 47 22.87 -46.74 -22.01
CA LEU A 47 22.82 -45.66 -21.03
C LEU A 47 23.60 -44.43 -21.47
N GLU A 48 24.80 -44.62 -22.00
CA GLU A 48 25.64 -43.54 -22.50
C GLU A 48 24.99 -42.82 -23.69
N ARG A 49 24.43 -43.58 -24.65
CA ARG A 49 23.67 -43.01 -25.76
C ARG A 49 22.45 -42.24 -25.27
N GLY A 50 21.73 -42.74 -24.26
CA GLY A 50 20.59 -42.05 -23.64
C GLY A 50 20.97 -40.73 -22.96
N LEU A 51 22.10 -40.72 -22.24
CA LEU A 51 22.65 -39.50 -21.64
C LEU A 51 23.08 -38.47 -22.69
N GLN A 52 23.75 -38.93 -23.75
CA GLN A 52 24.16 -38.07 -24.87
C GLN A 52 22.95 -37.50 -25.61
N SER A 53 21.90 -38.31 -25.85
CA SER A 53 20.66 -37.82 -26.45
C SER A 53 19.94 -36.81 -25.57
N LEU A 54 19.96 -37.00 -24.24
CA LEU A 54 19.35 -36.05 -23.30
C LEU A 54 20.11 -34.73 -23.23
N ALA A 55 21.45 -34.79 -23.29
CA ALA A 55 22.31 -33.60 -23.33
C ALA A 55 22.15 -32.81 -24.64
N GLN A 56 21.92 -33.48 -25.76
CA GLN A 56 21.72 -32.83 -27.07
C GLN A 56 20.26 -32.38 -27.30
N GLY A 57 19.28 -33.10 -26.74
CA GLY A 57 17.86 -32.86 -26.97
C GLY A 57 17.23 -31.78 -26.08
N SER A 58 17.87 -31.42 -24.96
CA SER A 58 17.36 -30.41 -24.03
C SER A 58 18.34 -29.25 -23.88
N GLU A 59 17.91 -28.06 -24.32
CA GLU A 59 18.65 -26.80 -24.14
C GLU A 59 18.99 -26.56 -22.66
N VAL A 60 18.05 -26.84 -21.75
CA VAL A 60 18.20 -26.70 -20.30
C VAL A 60 19.36 -27.55 -19.75
N VAL A 61 19.50 -28.79 -20.22
CA VAL A 61 20.60 -29.66 -19.77
C VAL A 61 21.94 -29.15 -20.30
N SER A 62 21.98 -28.67 -21.54
CA SER A 62 23.19 -28.09 -22.13
C SER A 62 23.63 -26.81 -21.42
N GLU A 63 22.69 -25.94 -21.04
CA GLU A 63 22.94 -24.74 -20.26
C GLU A 63 23.42 -25.06 -18.85
N LEU A 64 22.84 -26.07 -18.20
CA LEU A 64 23.25 -26.50 -16.85
C LEU A 64 24.68 -27.06 -16.87
N LEU A 65 25.05 -27.84 -17.89
CA LEU A 65 26.43 -28.32 -18.07
C LEU A 65 27.41 -27.17 -18.36
N GLN A 66 27.01 -26.18 -19.16
CA GLN A 66 27.80 -24.96 -19.37
C GLN A 66 27.94 -24.13 -18.08
N LEU A 67 26.89 -24.06 -17.27
CA LEU A 67 26.90 -23.37 -16.00
C LEU A 67 27.79 -24.09 -14.98
N GLN A 68 27.74 -25.43 -14.95
CA GLN A 68 28.58 -26.25 -14.10
C GLN A 68 30.06 -26.12 -14.46
N THR A 69 30.40 -26.07 -15.75
CA THR A 69 31.78 -25.89 -16.21
C THR A 69 32.31 -24.48 -15.96
N ARG A 70 31.50 -23.43 -16.15
CA ARG A 70 31.88 -22.05 -15.86
C ARG A 70 31.97 -21.76 -14.36
N HIS A 71 31.09 -22.36 -13.57
CA HIS A 71 30.96 -22.07 -12.15
C HIS A 71 30.76 -23.35 -11.33
N PRO A 72 31.81 -24.18 -11.20
CA PRO A 72 31.74 -25.39 -10.38
C PRO A 72 31.45 -25.08 -8.91
N SER A 73 31.74 -23.86 -8.44
CA SER A 73 31.49 -23.41 -7.07
C SER A 73 30.01 -23.34 -6.68
N TYR A 74 29.07 -23.15 -7.62
CA TYR A 74 27.64 -23.06 -7.29
C TYR A 74 26.99 -24.42 -7.02
N PHE A 75 27.57 -25.50 -7.55
CA PHE A 75 27.02 -26.85 -7.44
C PHE A 75 27.65 -27.69 -6.33
N HIS A 76 28.73 -27.20 -5.71
CA HIS A 76 29.16 -27.74 -4.44
C HIS A 76 28.17 -27.28 -3.37
N THR A 77 27.33 -28.21 -2.90
CA THR A 77 26.49 -27.98 -1.73
C THR A 77 27.42 -27.62 -0.58
N LEU A 78 27.47 -26.33 -0.23
CA LEU A 78 28.14 -25.85 0.96
C LEU A 78 27.61 -26.70 2.12
N SER A 79 28.46 -27.58 2.65
CA SER A 79 28.16 -28.30 3.87
C SER A 79 27.79 -27.25 4.91
N ALA A 80 26.61 -27.36 5.52
CA ALA A 80 26.00 -26.36 6.39
C ALA A 80 26.84 -25.96 7.63
N SER A 81 28.07 -26.45 7.74
CA SER A 81 29.04 -26.21 8.81
C SER A 81 30.08 -25.13 8.48
N SER A 82 30.31 -24.77 7.22
CA SER A 82 31.31 -23.73 6.88
C SER A 82 30.64 -22.45 6.37
N PRO A 83 30.72 -21.31 7.08
CA PRO A 83 30.27 -20.03 6.56
C PRO A 83 31.04 -19.69 5.27
N PRO A 84 30.44 -18.98 4.31
CA PRO A 84 31.07 -18.66 3.04
C PRO A 84 32.25 -17.70 3.24
N SER A 85 33.45 -18.24 3.39
CA SER A 85 34.67 -17.47 3.59
C SER A 85 35.27 -17.02 2.26
N SER A 86 34.60 -16.08 1.58
CA SER A 86 35.33 -15.21 0.63
C SER A 86 36.14 -14.14 1.36
N LEU A 87 35.88 -13.95 2.66
CA LEU A 87 36.54 -12.98 3.53
C LEU A 87 37.60 -13.67 4.39
N SER A 88 38.79 -13.07 4.47
CA SER A 88 39.83 -13.54 5.39
C SER A 88 39.40 -13.32 6.84
N SER A 89 39.91 -14.15 7.77
CA SER A 89 39.64 -14.01 9.21
C SER A 89 39.92 -12.58 9.73
N SER A 90 40.95 -11.93 9.18
CA SER A 90 41.27 -10.52 9.47
C SER A 90 40.18 -9.53 9.03
N GLN A 91 39.53 -9.76 7.88
CA GLN A 91 38.43 -8.92 7.38
C GLN A 91 37.17 -9.09 8.22
N VAL A 92 36.87 -10.33 8.66
CA VAL A 92 35.74 -10.59 9.56
C VAL A 92 35.95 -9.87 10.89
N LEU A 93 37.15 -9.95 11.47
CA LEU A 93 37.47 -9.21 12.71
C LEU A 93 37.37 -7.71 12.52
N ALA A 94 37.84 -7.16 11.39
CA ALA A 94 37.73 -5.74 11.10
C ALA A 94 36.25 -5.29 10.99
N ILE A 95 35.40 -6.10 10.36
CA ILE A 95 33.96 -5.82 10.26
C ILE A 95 33.31 -5.87 11.64
N VAL A 96 33.59 -6.91 12.44
CA VAL A 96 33.02 -7.07 13.79
C VAL A 96 33.44 -5.93 14.72
N LEU A 97 34.71 -5.50 14.63
CA LEU A 97 35.19 -4.35 15.41
C LEU A 97 34.57 -3.04 14.92
N ALA A 98 34.36 -2.88 13.62
CA ALA A 98 33.67 -1.71 13.07
C ALA A 98 32.18 -1.67 13.46
N SER A 99 31.52 -2.83 13.57
CA SER A 99 30.11 -2.94 13.97
C SER A 99 29.89 -3.04 15.48
N ALA A 100 30.95 -3.16 16.29
CA ALA A 100 30.90 -3.21 17.75
C ALA A 100 29.98 -2.15 18.41
N PRO A 101 30.08 -0.84 18.08
CA PRO A 101 29.20 0.17 18.67
C PRO A 101 27.73 -0.02 18.29
N LEU A 102 27.46 -0.50 17.07
CA LEU A 102 26.08 -0.77 16.61
C LEU A 102 25.43 -1.91 17.40
N TYR A 103 26.19 -2.91 17.85
CA TYR A 103 25.65 -3.97 18.70
C TYR A 103 25.20 -3.43 20.06
N SER A 104 25.99 -2.52 20.66
CA SER A 104 25.62 -1.88 21.93
C SER A 104 24.42 -0.94 21.77
N GLU A 105 24.38 -0.16 20.70
CA GLU A 105 23.24 0.73 20.40
C GLU A 105 21.96 -0.04 20.09
N THR A 106 22.04 -1.12 19.33
CA THR A 106 20.85 -1.93 19.01
C THR A 106 20.36 -2.71 20.23
N ALA A 107 21.27 -3.23 21.07
CA ALA A 107 20.91 -3.85 22.34
C ALA A 107 20.20 -2.85 23.27
N SER A 108 20.73 -1.62 23.42
CA SER A 108 20.10 -0.61 24.26
C SER A 108 18.74 -0.16 23.72
N ARG A 109 18.59 -0.05 22.39
CA ARG A 109 17.30 0.23 21.74
C ARG A 109 16.30 -0.90 21.93
N LEU A 110 16.72 -2.17 21.85
CA LEU A 110 15.85 -3.32 22.08
C LEU A 110 15.43 -3.44 23.54
N THR A 111 16.33 -3.17 24.49
CA THR A 111 15.97 -3.08 25.91
C THR A 111 14.98 -1.95 26.15
N SER A 112 15.22 -0.77 25.58
CA SER A 112 14.28 0.36 25.66
C SER A 112 12.92 0.05 25.02
N LEU A 113 12.87 -0.76 23.96
CA LEU A 113 11.64 -1.23 23.33
C LEU A 113 10.92 -2.29 24.17
N ALA A 114 11.67 -3.15 24.86
CA ALA A 114 11.11 -4.13 25.79
C ALA A 114 10.49 -3.45 27.03
N ASP A 115 11.04 -2.31 27.44
CA ASP A 115 10.48 -1.48 28.52
C ASP A 115 9.19 -0.75 28.12
N LEU A 116 8.93 -0.59 26.81
CA LEU A 116 7.65 -0.10 26.31
C LEU A 116 6.61 -1.22 26.40
N THR A 117 5.94 -1.28 27.55
CA THR A 117 4.76 -2.15 27.70
C THR A 117 3.74 -1.80 26.62
N VAL A 118 3.41 -2.78 25.77
CA VAL A 118 2.27 -2.66 24.85
C VAL A 118 1.06 -2.29 25.69
N PRO A 119 0.31 -1.22 25.34
CA PRO A 119 -0.81 -0.76 26.15
C PRO A 119 -1.78 -1.91 26.43
N PRO A 120 -2.32 -2.01 27.66
CA PRO A 120 -3.06 -3.19 28.07
C PRO A 120 -4.23 -3.43 27.13
N THR A 121 -4.34 -4.65 26.60
CA THR A 121 -5.42 -5.13 25.72
C THR A 121 -6.83 -4.69 26.15
N PRO A 122 -7.23 -4.64 27.44
CA PRO A 122 -8.55 -4.14 27.83
C PRO A 122 -8.81 -2.66 27.49
N ALA A 123 -7.77 -1.81 27.47
CA ALA A 123 -7.93 -0.41 27.07
C ALA A 123 -8.19 -0.30 25.56
N LEU A 124 -7.52 -1.12 24.75
CA LEU A 124 -7.73 -1.15 23.30
C LEU A 124 -9.10 -1.74 22.93
N THR A 125 -9.54 -2.80 23.62
CA THR A 125 -10.87 -3.38 23.38
C THR A 125 -12.00 -2.44 23.80
N SER A 126 -11.82 -1.68 24.88
CA SER A 126 -12.80 -0.66 25.26
C SER A 126 -12.89 0.46 24.22
N LEU A 127 -11.78 0.86 23.59
CA LEU A 127 -11.78 1.83 22.49
C LEU A 127 -12.56 1.31 21.28
N ILE A 128 -12.36 0.05 20.89
CA ILE A 128 -13.12 -0.59 19.81
C ILE A 128 -14.63 -0.60 20.14
N SER A 129 -15.00 -0.84 21.41
CA SER A 129 -16.40 -0.83 21.84
C SER A 129 -17.06 0.56 21.75
N LEU A 130 -16.28 1.64 21.77
CA LEU A 130 -16.77 3.03 21.65
C LEU A 130 -16.99 3.45 20.19
N GLN A 131 -16.36 2.80 19.23
CA GLN A 131 -16.49 3.09 17.79
C GLN A 131 -17.94 3.21 17.29
N PRO A 132 -18.88 2.30 17.61
CA PRO A 132 -20.27 2.43 17.16
C PRO A 132 -20.99 3.63 17.79
N ARG A 133 -20.61 4.06 19.00
CA ARG A 133 -21.19 5.26 19.62
C ARG A 133 -20.72 6.52 18.91
N ILE A 134 -19.44 6.59 18.54
CA ILE A 134 -18.85 7.69 17.77
C ILE A 134 -19.52 7.79 16.39
N ALA A 135 -19.67 6.66 15.69
CA ALA A 135 -20.34 6.64 14.39
C ALA A 135 -21.80 7.13 14.48
N LYS A 136 -22.55 6.72 15.52
CA LYS A 136 -23.91 7.22 15.76
C LYS A 136 -23.96 8.71 16.04
N SER A 137 -23.01 9.27 16.79
CA SER A 137 -22.95 10.72 17.02
C SER A 137 -22.56 11.49 15.75
N GLN A 138 -21.65 10.96 14.94
CA GLN A 138 -21.26 11.57 13.67
C GLN A 138 -22.44 11.65 12.70
N ALA A 139 -23.18 10.54 12.53
CA ALA A 139 -24.38 10.54 11.68
C ALA A 139 -25.45 11.56 12.14
N ARG A 140 -25.61 11.74 13.47
CA ARG A 140 -26.50 12.79 14.00
C ARG A 140 -25.98 14.19 13.74
N GLN A 141 -24.67 14.40 13.84
CA GLN A 141 -24.05 15.69 13.58
C GLN A 141 -24.21 16.07 12.11
N GLU A 142 -24.02 15.14 11.19
CA GLU A 142 -24.23 15.36 9.75
C GLU A 142 -25.67 15.77 9.43
N GLU A 143 -26.67 15.10 10.02
CA GLU A 143 -28.08 15.51 9.84
C GLU A 143 -28.34 16.91 10.42
N GLN A 144 -27.83 17.19 11.62
CA GLN A 144 -27.97 18.51 12.24
C GLN A 144 -27.32 19.62 11.41
N GLU A 145 -26.13 19.38 10.85
CA GLU A 145 -25.46 20.33 9.98
C GLU A 145 -26.27 20.61 8.71
N ARG A 146 -26.91 19.58 8.15
CA ARG A 146 -27.83 19.71 7.02
C ARG A 146 -29.05 20.57 7.36
N GLU A 147 -29.72 20.27 8.47
CA GLU A 147 -30.88 21.03 8.95
C GLU A 147 -30.54 22.49 9.26
N VAL A 148 -29.43 22.73 9.96
CA VAL A 148 -28.96 24.08 10.28
C VAL A 148 -28.58 24.84 9.01
N GLY A 149 -27.96 24.18 8.03
CA GLY A 149 -27.67 24.76 6.73
C GLY A 149 -28.94 25.22 6.01
N GLU A 150 -29.96 24.36 5.94
CA GLU A 150 -31.26 24.70 5.34
C GLU A 150 -31.96 25.86 6.08
N LEU A 151 -31.99 25.81 7.42
CA LEU A 151 -32.59 26.86 8.23
C LEU A 151 -31.88 28.19 8.05
N ARG A 152 -30.54 28.20 8.00
CA ARG A 152 -29.75 29.42 7.73
C ARG A 152 -30.07 30.02 6.37
N ALA A 153 -30.20 29.18 5.34
CA ALA A 153 -30.57 29.65 4.00
C ALA A 153 -31.98 30.29 4.02
N ARG A 154 -32.96 29.63 4.65
CA ARG A 154 -34.32 30.16 4.76
C ARG A 154 -34.40 31.45 5.56
N THR A 155 -33.68 31.55 6.69
CA THR A 155 -33.66 32.77 7.50
C THR A 155 -32.96 33.90 6.76
N ALA A 156 -31.86 33.64 6.05
CA ALA A 156 -31.20 34.63 5.21
C ALA A 156 -32.16 35.21 4.16
N SER A 157 -32.89 34.36 3.42
CA SER A 157 -33.86 34.83 2.42
C SER A 157 -35.03 35.62 3.03
N LEU A 158 -35.49 35.25 4.24
CA LEU A 158 -36.54 36.00 4.93
C LEU A 158 -36.03 37.35 5.41
N LEU A 159 -34.81 37.40 5.95
CA LEU A 159 -34.18 38.65 6.38
C LEU A 159 -33.95 39.59 5.20
N GLU A 160 -33.44 39.08 4.09
CA GLU A 160 -33.25 39.85 2.85
C GLU A 160 -34.56 40.49 2.40
N ARG A 161 -35.63 39.72 2.25
CA ARG A 161 -36.97 40.23 1.90
C ARG A 161 -37.50 41.25 2.91
N TRP A 162 -37.27 41.01 4.19
CA TRP A 162 -37.69 41.94 5.24
C TRP A 162 -36.91 43.26 5.13
N TYR A 163 -35.60 43.21 4.92
CA TYR A 163 -34.76 44.40 4.74
C TYR A 163 -35.21 45.20 3.50
N GLU A 164 -35.40 44.54 2.37
CA GLU A 164 -35.87 45.19 1.13
C GLU A 164 -37.23 45.87 1.32
N LEU A 165 -38.23 45.14 1.83
CA LEU A 165 -39.59 45.66 1.91
C LEU A 165 -39.79 46.65 3.05
N ARG A 166 -39.20 46.38 4.23
CA ARG A 166 -39.49 47.12 5.45
C ARG A 166 -38.48 48.19 5.77
N VAL A 167 -37.20 47.97 5.50
CA VAL A 167 -36.18 48.98 5.81
C VAL A 167 -36.01 49.91 4.63
N VAL A 168 -35.73 49.36 3.44
CA VAL A 168 -35.53 50.17 2.23
C VAL A 168 -36.85 50.80 1.79
N GLY A 169 -37.91 50.00 1.61
CA GLY A 169 -39.21 50.51 1.16
C GLY A 169 -39.84 51.56 2.08
N GLN A 170 -39.74 51.41 3.41
CA GLN A 170 -40.19 52.47 4.33
C GLN A 170 -39.27 53.69 4.29
N GLY A 171 -37.95 53.49 4.16
CA GLY A 171 -36.99 54.58 4.03
C GLY A 171 -37.30 55.49 2.85
N GLU A 172 -37.63 54.92 1.69
CA GLU A 172 -38.05 55.68 0.50
C GLU A 172 -39.32 56.50 0.77
N GLN A 173 -40.33 55.91 1.43
CA GLN A 173 -41.56 56.62 1.80
C GLN A 173 -41.29 57.74 2.80
N TRP A 174 -40.43 57.51 3.79
CA TRP A 174 -40.04 58.52 4.76
C TRP A 174 -39.33 59.70 4.09
N ILE A 175 -38.42 59.42 3.16
CA ILE A 175 -37.72 60.46 2.37
C ILE A 175 -38.73 61.26 1.55
N GLU A 176 -39.65 60.60 0.85
CA GLU A 176 -40.69 61.28 0.07
C GLU A 176 -41.57 62.18 0.96
N TRP A 177 -41.96 61.69 2.13
CA TRP A 177 -42.75 62.47 3.09
C TRP A 177 -41.96 63.66 3.65
N GLU A 178 -40.67 63.49 3.93
CA GLU A 178 -39.79 64.57 4.37
C GLU A 178 -39.62 65.63 3.29
N GLU A 179 -39.43 65.25 2.02
CA GLU A 179 -39.35 66.19 0.90
C GLU A 179 -40.64 67.01 0.74
N ARG A 180 -41.81 66.35 0.86
CA ARG A 180 -43.12 67.02 0.81
C ARG A 180 -43.28 67.98 1.98
N LEU A 181 -42.93 67.56 3.20
CA LEU A 181 -42.99 68.39 4.39
C LEU A 181 -42.08 69.62 4.26
N GLN A 182 -40.85 69.44 3.79
CA GLN A 182 -39.93 70.54 3.50
C GLN A 182 -40.47 71.48 2.42
N GLY A 183 -41.19 70.95 1.42
CA GLY A 183 -41.91 71.73 0.41
C GLY A 183 -42.94 72.67 1.05
N VAL A 184 -43.83 72.11 1.86
CA VAL A 184 -44.85 72.86 2.59
C VAL A 184 -44.22 73.86 3.56
N GLU A 185 -43.17 73.46 4.29
CA GLU A 185 -42.46 74.35 5.22
C GLU A 185 -41.85 75.55 4.49
N ARG A 186 -41.26 75.33 3.31
CA ARG A 186 -40.74 76.41 2.47
C ARG A 186 -41.85 77.37 2.02
N GLU A 187 -43.02 76.87 1.66
CA GLU A 187 -44.17 77.71 1.29
C GLU A 187 -44.71 78.51 2.48
N VAL A 188 -44.87 77.88 3.65
CA VAL A 188 -45.28 78.57 4.88
C VAL A 188 -44.29 79.67 5.24
N ARG A 189 -42.97 79.40 5.21
CA ARG A 189 -41.94 80.44 5.47
C ARG A 189 -42.00 81.60 4.47
N ARG A 190 -42.32 81.33 3.19
CA ARG A 190 -42.48 82.39 2.17
C ARG A 190 -43.69 83.27 2.47
N GLU A 191 -44.83 82.67 2.82
CA GLU A 191 -46.06 83.40 3.17
C GLU A 191 -45.91 84.19 4.47
N GLU A 192 -45.28 83.61 5.50
CA GLU A 192 -44.96 84.32 6.73
C GLU A 192 -44.02 85.51 6.47
N GLY A 193 -43.00 85.33 5.63
CA GLY A 193 -42.10 86.41 5.22
C GLY A 193 -42.79 87.49 4.38
N ARG A 194 -43.83 87.14 3.62
CA ARG A 194 -44.68 88.12 2.90
C ARG A 194 -45.55 88.90 3.89
N LYS A 195 -46.24 88.22 4.80
CA LYS A 195 -47.06 88.86 5.85
C LYS A 195 -46.23 89.78 6.77
N ARG A 196 -45.01 89.40 7.13
CA ARG A 196 -44.10 90.27 7.92
C ARG A 196 -43.74 91.55 7.17
N ARG A 197 -43.39 91.45 5.88
CA ARG A 197 -43.11 92.62 5.04
C ARG A 197 -44.34 93.49 4.82
N GLU A 198 -45.52 92.89 4.65
CA GLU A 198 -46.79 93.64 4.57
C GLU A 198 -47.16 94.30 5.90
N GLY A 199 -46.79 93.69 7.04
CA GLY A 199 -47.00 94.23 8.39
C GLY A 199 -45.96 95.27 8.84
N GLU A 200 -44.78 95.35 8.21
CA GLU A 200 -43.75 96.37 8.45
C GLU A 200 -43.94 97.63 7.59
N VAL A 201 -44.93 97.68 6.69
CA VAL A 201 -45.20 98.81 5.77
C VAL A 201 -46.27 99.78 6.31
N PHE A 202 -46.55 99.77 7.61
CA PHE A 202 -47.37 100.78 8.29
C PHE A 202 -46.59 101.52 9.37
#